data_AF-A0A2T0SS02-F1
#
_entry.id   AF-A0A2T0SS02-F1
#
_cell.length_a   1.000
_cell.length_b   1.000
_cell.length_c   1.000
_cell.angle_alpha   90.00
_cell.angle_beta   90.00
_cell.angle_gamma   90.00
#
_symmetry.space_group_name_H-M   'P 1'
#
loop_
_entity.id
_entity.type
_entity.pdbx_description
1 polymer ?
#
loop_
_entity_poly.entity_id
_entity_poly.type
_entity_poly.pdbx_seq_one_letter_code
_entity_poly.pdbx_strand_id
1 'polypeptide(L)'
;MNDTWVRLGVGWSSPDGTVALSWVLWQPGYVPAPWPTDELKRAFTYYACEGLRGGGRGIVARATITALLEPVDVRSPDEVHQLLCEHLFDDDLTIDDLPWHTHAYNRAKAVAPWPQRLVAWRTTTESVGPHVLPELTRFPRTGWLRSDRIAV
;
A
#
# COMPACT_ATOMS: atom_id res chain seq x y z
N MET A 1 18.46 -9.42 14.93
CA MET A 1 18.36 -9.04 13.50
C MET A 1 17.15 -8.12 13.40
N ASN A 2 17.28 -7.00 12.70
CA ASN A 2 16.16 -6.09 12.50
C ASN A 2 15.37 -6.58 11.30
N ASP A 3 14.23 -7.24 11.56
CA ASP A 3 13.30 -7.61 10.50
C ASP A 3 12.82 -6.34 9.78
N THR A 4 12.87 -6.38 8.46
CA THR A 4 12.45 -5.27 7.60
C THR A 4 11.13 -5.62 6.93
N TRP A 5 10.24 -4.64 6.83
CA TRP A 5 8.96 -4.78 6.15
C TRP A 5 9.09 -4.50 4.66
N VAL A 6 8.48 -5.35 3.84
CA VAL A 6 8.32 -5.18 2.40
C VAL A 6 6.85 -5.20 2.04
N ARG A 7 6.42 -4.26 1.19
CA ARG A 7 5.06 -4.18 0.66
C ARG A 7 5.06 -4.45 -0.85
N LEU A 8 4.19 -5.36 -1.29
CA LEU A 8 3.93 -5.60 -2.71
C LEU A 8 3.10 -4.47 -3.33
N GLY A 9 3.71 -3.67 -4.21
CA GLY A 9 3.10 -2.57 -4.94
C GLY A 9 2.75 -1.38 -4.03
N VAL A 10 2.95 -0.17 -4.55
CA VAL A 10 2.73 1.07 -3.80
C VAL A 10 1.33 1.66 -3.94
N GLY A 11 0.42 1.00 -4.67
CA GLY A 11 -0.90 1.53 -4.96
C GLY A 11 -0.83 2.55 -6.10
N TRP A 12 -1.14 3.81 -5.81
CA TRP A 12 -1.07 4.93 -6.76
C TRP A 12 0.15 5.81 -6.45
N SER A 13 0.75 6.43 -7.46
CA SER A 13 1.91 7.30 -7.26
C SER A 13 1.81 8.58 -8.07
N SER A 14 2.47 9.62 -7.59
CA SER A 14 2.67 10.87 -8.33
C SER A 14 3.41 10.59 -9.65
N PRO A 15 3.29 11.47 -10.67
CA PRO A 15 3.94 11.28 -11.97
C PRO A 15 5.47 11.13 -11.90
N ASP A 16 6.10 11.77 -10.91
CA ASP A 16 7.54 11.70 -10.67
C ASP A 16 7.95 10.53 -9.75
N GLY A 17 6.99 9.81 -9.18
CA GLY A 17 7.20 8.65 -8.30
C GLY A 17 7.81 8.99 -6.94
N THR A 18 7.75 10.25 -6.48
CA THR A 18 8.29 10.68 -5.18
C THR A 18 7.28 10.58 -4.04
N VAL A 19 6.00 10.44 -4.38
CA VAL A 19 4.90 10.27 -3.43
C VAL A 19 4.01 9.12 -3.88
N ALA A 20 3.54 8.32 -2.93
CA ALA A 20 2.61 7.24 -3.20
C ALA A 20 1.48 7.15 -2.17
N LEU A 21 0.34 6.62 -2.63
CA LEU A 21 -0.85 6.32 -1.85
C LEU A 21 -1.09 4.81 -1.89
N SER A 22 -1.16 4.22 -0.71
CA SER A 22 -1.53 2.82 -0.52
C SER A 22 -2.81 2.71 0.31
N TRP A 23 -3.65 1.74 -0.03
CA TRP A 23 -4.84 1.42 0.74
C TRP A 23 -5.13 -0.07 0.71
N VAL A 24 -5.82 -0.53 1.74
CA VAL A 24 -6.33 -1.89 1.83
C VAL A 24 -7.75 -1.88 2.38
N LEU A 25 -8.56 -2.79 1.86
CA LEU A 25 -9.93 -3.05 2.28
C LEU A 25 -10.06 -4.49 2.73
N TRP A 26 -10.64 -4.71 3.90
CA TRP A 26 -10.91 -6.04 4.44
C TRP A 26 -12.37 -6.23 4.79
N GLN A 27 -12.80 -7.48 4.84
CA GLN A 27 -14.11 -7.80 5.41
C GLN A 27 -14.07 -7.60 6.94
N PRO A 28 -15.17 -7.15 7.55
CA PRO A 28 -15.27 -7.04 9.01
C PRO A 28 -14.89 -8.37 9.67
N GLY A 29 -14.10 -8.30 10.75
CA GLY A 29 -13.60 -9.47 11.47
C GLY A 29 -12.39 -10.18 10.83
N TYR A 30 -11.93 -9.77 9.64
CA TYR A 30 -10.68 -10.29 9.10
C TYR A 30 -9.48 -9.79 9.94
N VAL A 31 -8.64 -10.72 10.38
CA VAL A 31 -7.40 -10.41 11.10
C VAL A 31 -6.23 -10.53 10.11
N PRO A 32 -5.65 -9.42 9.63
CA PRO A 32 -4.56 -9.46 8.67
C PRO A 32 -3.27 -9.97 9.33
N ALA A 33 -2.67 -11.01 8.76
CA ALA A 33 -1.37 -11.50 9.18
C ALA A 33 -0.55 -11.97 7.95
N PRO A 34 0.72 -11.54 7.80
CA PRO A 34 1.40 -10.53 8.62
C PRO A 34 0.88 -9.12 8.32
N TRP A 35 0.93 -8.24 9.33
CA TRP A 35 0.57 -6.84 9.23
C TRP A 35 1.42 -6.02 10.23
N PRO A 36 1.95 -4.84 9.85
CA PRO A 36 2.73 -3.97 10.74
C PRO A 36 1.82 -3.23 11.76
N THR A 37 1.14 -3.97 12.63
CA THR A 37 0.10 -3.42 13.52
C THR A 37 0.60 -2.30 14.41
N ASP A 38 1.77 -2.46 15.02
CA ASP A 38 2.32 -1.48 15.98
C ASP A 38 3.20 -0.43 15.29
N GLU A 39 3.71 -0.77 14.11
CA GLU A 39 4.64 0.05 13.36
C GLU A 39 3.96 0.96 12.34
N LEU A 40 2.81 0.61 11.77
CA LEU A 40 2.15 1.39 10.72
C LEU A 40 1.60 2.72 11.24
N LYS A 41 2.47 3.73 11.28
CA LYS A 41 2.20 5.12 11.68
C LYS A 41 3.15 6.06 10.96
N ARG A 42 3.00 7.37 11.19
CA ARG A 42 3.93 8.37 10.63
C ARG A 42 5.38 8.03 10.97
N ALA A 43 6.28 8.31 10.02
CA ALA A 43 7.70 7.96 10.04
C ALA A 43 8.03 6.45 9.96
N PHE A 44 7.04 5.56 9.91
CA PHE A 44 7.29 4.17 9.60
C PHE A 44 7.87 4.02 8.19
N THR A 45 8.94 3.23 8.08
CA THR A 45 9.64 3.00 6.82
C THR A 45 9.54 1.53 6.43
N TYR A 46 9.28 1.29 5.15
CA TYR A 46 9.28 -0.05 4.55
C TYR A 46 9.85 -0.01 3.13
N TYR A 47 10.11 -1.18 2.55
CA TYR A 47 10.52 -1.29 1.16
C TYR A 47 9.34 -1.63 0.24
N ALA A 48 9.22 -0.89 -0.85
CA ALA A 48 8.26 -1.14 -1.92
C ALA A 48 8.81 -2.17 -2.91
N CYS A 49 8.02 -3.20 -3.20
CA CYS A 49 8.36 -4.26 -4.13
C CYS A 49 7.40 -4.28 -5.32
N GLU A 50 7.93 -4.25 -6.53
CA GLU A 50 7.14 -4.21 -7.77
C GLU A 50 7.53 -5.33 -8.73
N GLY A 51 6.67 -5.58 -9.73
CA GLY A 51 6.98 -6.49 -10.83
C GLY A 51 7.98 -5.85 -11.79
N LEU A 52 8.99 -6.61 -12.21
CA LEU A 52 10.05 -6.11 -13.10
C LEU A 52 9.74 -6.41 -14.57
N ARG A 53 10.24 -5.56 -15.48
CA ARG A 53 10.22 -5.83 -16.92
C ARG A 53 11.09 -7.05 -17.21
N GLY A 54 10.49 -8.11 -17.75
CA GLY A 54 11.16 -9.41 -17.94
C GLY A 54 10.73 -10.48 -16.93
N GLY A 55 9.85 -10.14 -15.98
CA GLY A 55 9.29 -11.06 -15.00
C GLY A 55 9.98 -10.99 -13.65
N GLY A 56 9.36 -11.63 -12.65
CA GLY A 56 9.82 -11.56 -11.27
C GLY A 56 9.45 -10.25 -10.58
N ARG A 57 10.05 -10.03 -9.41
CA ARG A 57 9.79 -8.88 -8.54
C ARG A 57 11.09 -8.39 -7.93
N GLY A 58 11.15 -7.08 -7.69
CA GLY A 58 12.28 -6.44 -7.02
C GLY A 58 11.83 -5.37 -6.06
N ILE A 59 12.64 -5.11 -5.04
CA ILE A 59 12.53 -3.91 -4.22
C ILE A 59 13.00 -2.73 -5.07
N VAL A 60 12.17 -1.71 -5.23
CA VAL A 60 12.45 -0.57 -6.11
C VAL A 60 12.62 0.73 -5.33
N ALA A 61 11.92 0.88 -4.21
CA ALA A 61 11.93 2.10 -3.43
C ALA A 61 11.89 1.81 -1.92
N ARG A 62 12.42 2.75 -1.15
CA ARG A 62 12.19 2.91 0.27
C ARG A 62 11.04 3.90 0.46
N ALA A 63 10.03 3.53 1.22
CA ALA A 63 8.82 4.32 1.41
C ALA A 63 8.67 4.71 2.89
N THR A 64 8.44 5.99 3.17
CA THR A 64 8.26 6.51 4.53
C THR A 64 6.88 7.10 4.69
N ILE A 65 6.10 6.65 5.68
CA ILE A 65 4.73 7.13 5.91
C ILE A 65 4.74 8.58 6.38
N THR A 66 4.02 9.43 5.66
CA THR A 66 3.82 10.85 5.99
C THR A 66 2.43 11.11 6.55
N ALA A 67 1.42 10.36 6.10
CA ALA A 67 0.05 10.44 6.61
C ALA A 67 -0.61 9.05 6.65
N LEU A 68 -1.53 8.86 7.60
CA LEU A 68 -2.23 7.61 7.84
C LEU A 68 -3.70 7.93 8.09
N LEU A 69 -4.58 7.24 7.38
CA LEU A 69 -5.98 7.04 7.76
C LEU A 69 -6.06 5.77 8.59
N GLU A 70 -6.33 5.95 9.88
CA GLU A 70 -6.50 4.83 10.81
C GLU A 70 -7.65 3.90 10.37
N PRO A 71 -7.64 2.63 10.81
CA PRO A 71 -8.64 1.67 10.37
C PRO A 71 -10.09 2.12 10.64
N VAL A 72 -10.88 2.28 9.59
CA VAL A 72 -12.27 2.77 9.65
C VAL A 72 -13.21 1.87 8.84
N ASP A 73 -14.42 1.66 9.33
CA ASP A 73 -15.45 0.93 8.58
C ASP A 73 -16.11 1.85 7.56
N VAL A 74 -16.22 1.37 6.32
CA VAL A 74 -16.76 2.06 5.16
C VAL A 74 -17.87 1.21 4.53
N ARG A 75 -18.85 1.86 3.93
CA ARG A 75 -20.10 1.27 3.43
C ARG A 75 -20.19 1.23 1.92
N SER A 76 -19.35 1.99 1.21
CA SER A 76 -19.31 2.00 -0.25
C SER A 76 -17.92 2.32 -0.80
N PRO A 77 -17.64 2.02 -2.08
CA PRO A 77 -16.43 2.49 -2.76
C PRO A 77 -16.29 4.01 -2.76
N ASP A 78 -17.40 4.73 -2.85
CA ASP A 78 -17.44 6.21 -2.90
C ASP A 78 -17.01 6.80 -1.56
N GLU A 79 -17.46 6.20 -0.45
CA GLU A 79 -17.02 6.59 0.90
C GLU A 79 -15.51 6.37 1.09
N VAL A 80 -14.95 5.32 0.49
CA VAL A 80 -13.49 5.12 0.48
C VAL A 80 -12.81 6.26 -0.26
N HIS A 81 -13.24 6.59 -1.48
CA HIS A 81 -12.62 7.67 -2.27
C HIS A 81 -12.70 9.01 -1.55
N GLN A 82 -13.86 9.33 -0.97
CA GLN A 82 -14.08 10.53 -0.18
C GLN A 82 -13.10 10.61 0.99
N LEU A 83 -12.96 9.55 1.79
CA LEU A 83 -12.02 9.52 2.92
C LEU A 83 -10.56 9.67 2.48
N LEU A 84 -10.18 9.13 1.31
CA LEU A 84 -8.83 9.33 0.77
C LEU A 84 -8.61 10.79 0.35
N CYS A 85 -9.61 11.40 -0.30
CA CYS A 85 -9.59 12.82 -0.65
C CYS A 85 -9.42 13.70 0.60
N GLU A 86 -10.21 13.45 1.64
CA GLU A 86 -10.23 14.26 2.86
C GLU A 86 -8.95 14.14 3.69
N HIS A 87 -8.33 12.96 3.72
CA HIS A 87 -7.24 12.68 4.66
C HIS A 87 -5.85 12.57 4.04
N LEU A 88 -5.73 12.21 2.76
CA LEU A 88 -4.45 11.80 2.19
C LEU A 88 -4.09 12.54 0.89
N PHE A 89 -5.05 13.16 0.21
CA PHE A 89 -4.79 13.90 -1.02
C PHE A 89 -4.30 15.32 -0.74
N ASP A 90 -3.51 15.84 -1.68
CA ASP A 90 -3.13 17.25 -1.81
C ASP A 90 -2.72 17.54 -3.26
N ASP A 91 -2.14 18.71 -3.51
CA ASP A 91 -1.70 19.14 -4.84
C ASP A 91 -0.65 18.21 -5.50
N ASP A 92 0.11 17.45 -4.71
CA ASP A 92 1.16 16.54 -5.20
C ASP A 92 0.65 15.12 -5.45
N LEU A 93 -0.49 14.74 -4.88
CA LEU A 93 -1.04 13.39 -4.97
C LEU A 93 -2.57 13.37 -4.90
N THR A 94 -3.20 13.28 -6.06
CA THR A 94 -4.63 13.04 -6.20
C THR A 94 -4.91 11.83 -7.10
N ILE A 95 -6.11 11.29 -6.97
CA ILE A 95 -6.67 10.31 -7.90
C ILE A 95 -8.06 10.79 -8.28
N ASP A 96 -8.26 11.13 -9.55
CA ASP A 96 -9.58 11.46 -10.06
C ASP A 96 -10.55 10.27 -9.86
N ASP A 97 -11.83 10.60 -9.76
CA ASP A 97 -12.91 9.64 -9.51
C ASP A 97 -12.89 8.44 -10.48
N LEU A 98 -12.85 8.71 -11.79
CA LEU A 98 -12.87 7.65 -12.80
C LEU A 98 -11.63 6.73 -12.73
N PRO A 99 -10.38 7.25 -12.69
CA PRO A 99 -9.19 6.42 -12.43
C PRO A 99 -9.27 5.60 -11.15
N TRP A 100 -9.80 6.18 -10.06
CA TRP A 100 -10.00 5.45 -8.81
C TRP A 100 -10.94 4.26 -8.97
N HIS A 101 -12.14 4.48 -9.53
CA HIS A 101 -13.16 3.43 -9.70
C HIS A 101 -12.74 2.38 -10.72
N THR A 102 -11.93 2.75 -11.71
CA THR A 102 -11.46 1.82 -12.74
C THR A 102 -10.21 1.04 -12.34
N HIS A 103 -9.53 1.42 -11.26
CA HIS A 103 -8.38 0.68 -10.72
C HIS A 103 -8.77 -0.77 -10.39
N ALA A 104 -7.96 -1.74 -10.82
CA ALA A 104 -8.32 -3.16 -10.80
C ALA A 104 -8.65 -3.68 -9.38
N TYR A 105 -7.90 -3.22 -8.37
CA TYR A 105 -8.16 -3.56 -6.97
C TYR A 105 -9.52 -3.02 -6.49
N ASN A 106 -9.85 -1.78 -6.88
CA ASN A 106 -11.09 -1.11 -6.43
C ASN A 106 -12.30 -1.75 -7.10
N ARG A 107 -12.22 -2.09 -8.40
CA ARG A 107 -13.28 -2.88 -9.07
C ARG A 107 -13.51 -4.23 -8.39
N ALA A 108 -12.44 -4.93 -8.02
CA ALA A 108 -12.54 -6.20 -7.32
C ALA A 108 -13.15 -6.06 -5.91
N LYS A 109 -12.90 -4.94 -5.23
CA LYS A 109 -13.47 -4.66 -3.90
C LYS A 109 -14.90 -4.14 -3.95
N ALA A 110 -15.29 -3.45 -5.02
CA ALA A 110 -16.65 -2.93 -5.19
C ALA A 110 -17.70 -4.04 -5.26
N VAL A 111 -17.35 -5.21 -5.81
CA VAL A 111 -18.26 -6.37 -5.90
C VAL A 111 -18.28 -7.26 -4.64
N ALA A 112 -17.42 -6.99 -3.66
CA ALA A 112 -17.43 -7.73 -2.39
C ALA A 112 -18.53 -7.19 -1.45
N PRO A 113 -18.99 -7.97 -0.45
CA PRO A 113 -19.95 -7.49 0.54
C PRO A 113 -19.43 -6.26 1.31
N TRP A 114 -20.37 -5.37 1.65
CA TRP A 114 -20.14 -4.18 2.48
C TRP A 114 -20.92 -4.31 3.80
N PRO A 115 -20.46 -3.72 4.92
CA PRO A 115 -19.31 -2.82 5.04
C PRO A 115 -17.95 -3.52 4.91
N GLN A 116 -16.90 -2.75 4.66
CA GLN A 116 -15.51 -3.18 4.66
C GLN A 116 -14.69 -2.28 5.60
N ARG A 117 -13.53 -2.74 6.06
CA ARG A 117 -12.61 -1.96 6.88
C ARG A 117 -11.47 -1.43 6.02
N LEU A 118 -11.35 -0.11 5.94
CA LEU A 118 -10.33 0.63 5.20
C LEU A 118 -9.14 0.95 6.11
N VAL A 119 -7.92 0.74 5.61
CA VAL A 119 -6.70 1.39 6.11
C VAL A 119 -5.98 1.98 4.91
N ALA A 120 -5.53 3.22 5.00
CA ALA A 120 -4.82 3.87 3.92
C ALA A 120 -3.70 4.76 4.45
N TRP A 121 -2.65 4.93 3.67
CA TRP A 121 -1.52 5.75 4.05
C TRP A 121 -0.86 6.35 2.83
N ARG A 122 -0.21 7.48 3.07
CA ARG A 122 0.63 8.18 2.12
C ARG A 122 2.08 8.03 2.49
N THR A 123 2.94 7.91 1.49
CA THR A 123 4.38 7.84 1.67
C THR A 123 5.13 8.80 0.78
N THR A 124 6.27 9.28 1.25
CA THR A 124 7.36 9.70 0.36
C THR A 124 8.20 8.49 -0.03
N THR A 125 8.72 8.50 -1.24
CA THR A 125 9.48 7.39 -1.83
C THR A 125 10.84 7.82 -2.31
N GLU A 126 11.85 7.00 -1.99
CA GLU A 126 13.22 7.15 -2.45
C GLU A 126 13.58 5.90 -3.27
N SER A 127 14.09 6.08 -4.49
CA SER A 127 14.54 4.95 -5.31
C SER A 127 15.78 4.30 -4.71
N VAL A 128 15.74 2.98 -4.55
CA VAL A 128 16.87 2.20 -4.00
C VAL A 128 17.24 1.00 -4.87
N GLY A 129 16.43 0.61 -5.84
CA GLY A 129 16.59 -0.66 -6.58
C GLY A 129 16.62 -0.54 -8.10
N PRO A 130 16.42 -1.65 -8.84
CA PRO A 130 15.79 -2.89 -8.37
C PRO A 130 16.74 -3.86 -7.65
N HIS A 131 16.35 -4.33 -6.47
CA HIS A 131 17.00 -5.45 -5.77
C HIS A 131 16.12 -6.69 -5.80
N VAL A 132 16.62 -7.79 -6.34
CA VAL A 132 15.90 -9.06 -6.46
C VAL A 132 16.32 -10.00 -5.36
N LEU A 133 15.34 -10.56 -4.65
CA LEU A 133 15.55 -11.57 -3.60
C LEU A 133 14.56 -12.73 -3.81
N PRO A 134 14.94 -13.99 -3.49
CA PRO A 134 14.09 -15.16 -3.73
C PRO A 134 12.68 -15.07 -3.09
N GLU A 135 12.59 -14.54 -1.86
CA GLU A 135 11.34 -14.39 -1.12
C GLU A 135 10.33 -13.43 -1.73
N LEU A 136 10.75 -12.48 -2.58
CA LEU A 136 9.85 -11.51 -3.22
C LEU A 136 8.87 -12.19 -4.20
N THR A 137 9.17 -13.42 -4.62
CA THR A 137 8.30 -14.22 -5.49
C THR A 137 6.95 -14.55 -4.84
N ARG A 138 6.87 -14.58 -3.50
CA ARG A 138 5.65 -14.97 -2.78
C ARG A 138 5.31 -14.02 -1.64
N PHE A 139 4.25 -13.25 -1.82
CA PHE A 139 3.67 -12.43 -0.76
C PHE A 139 2.46 -13.11 -0.12
N PRO A 140 2.26 -12.94 1.20
CA PRO A 140 0.98 -13.18 1.85
C PRO A 140 -0.16 -12.38 1.23
N ARG A 141 -1.41 -12.77 1.53
CA ARG A 141 -2.61 -12.06 1.02
C ARG A 141 -2.71 -10.61 1.47
N THR A 142 -2.08 -10.25 2.59
CA THR A 142 -1.98 -8.87 3.07
C THR A 142 -1.06 -8.02 2.20
N GLY A 143 -0.25 -8.65 1.34
CA GLY A 143 0.75 -7.98 0.52
C GLY A 143 1.94 -7.45 1.32
N TRP A 144 2.07 -7.83 2.59
CA TRP A 144 3.20 -7.53 3.46
C TRP A 144 4.06 -8.77 3.67
N LEU A 145 5.37 -8.58 3.71
CA LEU A 145 6.38 -9.58 4.02
C LEU A 145 7.32 -9.00 5.08
N ARG A 146 7.74 -9.82 6.04
CA ARG A 146 8.89 -9.53 6.91
C ARG A 146 10.10 -10.31 6.40
N SER A 147 11.26 -9.67 6.34
CA SER A 147 12.52 -10.31 5.96
C SER A 147 13.68 -9.75 6.78
N ASP A 148 14.53 -10.65 7.26
CA ASP A 148 15.78 -10.36 7.95
C ASP A 148 16.99 -10.20 6.99
N ARG A 149 16.80 -10.49 5.70
CA ARG A 149 17.85 -10.46 4.67
C ARG A 149 17.97 -9.12 3.96
N ILE A 150 17.04 -8.20 4.22
CA ILE A 150 17.01 -6.87 3.62
C ILE A 150 17.73 -5.91 4.55
N ALA A 151 19.03 -5.78 4.32
CA ALA A 151 19.87 -4.70 4.83
C ALA A 151 20.29 -3.83 3.63
N VAL A 152 19.34 -3.09 3.08
CA VAL A 152 19.60 -2.04 2.08
C VAL A 152 19.83 -0.74 2.82
#